data_AF-A0A3R6AXM5-F1
#
_entry.id   AF-A0A3R6AXM5-F1
#
_cell.length_a   1.000
_cell.length_b   1.000
_cell.length_c   1.000
_cell.angle_alpha   90.00
_cell.angle_beta   90.00
_cell.angle_gamma   90.00
#
_symmetry.space_group_name_H-M   'P 1'
#
loop_
_entity.id
_entity.type
_entity.pdbx_description
1 polymer ?
#
loop_
_entity_poly.entity_id
_entity_poly.type
_entity_poly.pdbx_seq_one_letter_code
_entity_poly.pdbx_strand_id
1 'polypeptide(L)'
;MNKKILSVVLILCLMLAVMPMTAYAAGRAFCRKCGQVQAVRLTYRYADNNWHICDTTCTVCNNIWFYGMSHKWSGTATCTSGRTCTECGGSSEPLGHDWGAWTQNSDEKTHTRICKRDTSHTETENCHGGTATCTQRATCTVCGAEYGDALGHDFTTSWTHDDNEHWKQCSRCDAKDDVSPHTWDSGTITTAPTCTKAGKKTYSCTKCDATKIEPIPATGHSWKSDWTSDATHHWYECDNKNCDVTDNAGKKGYAEHSGGKATCTQNAVCEFCKAEYGEKLPHDFTAETVDAKYLKSAATCTEKAVYYKSCAVCGLSSEGTADEATFFSGNALDHNWGAWTQNSDEKTHTRICKRDTSHTETENCIDANKDHKCDICDYIISECADDNKDHKCDYCGKKLTEHTGGKATCKDKAKCEVCGAEYGELDAKNHTDLKHFPATAATKTTEGNIEYWYCEGCGKYYSDKDGTKEIKKADTVTAKLKDDSKSPQTGDTSNLALWIALLFVSGGAAIGTTVVSRKKKYNR
;
A
#
# COMPACT_ATOMS: atom_id res chain seq x y z
N MET A 1 71.71 -17.70 118.30
CA MET A 1 72.68 -18.81 118.32
C MET A 1 72.91 -19.30 116.90
N ASN A 2 74.17 -19.32 116.46
CA ASN A 2 74.55 -19.58 115.07
C ASN A 2 74.04 -20.96 114.61
N LYS A 3 73.09 -21.01 113.65
CA LYS A 3 72.49 -22.25 113.11
C LYS A 3 73.55 -23.25 112.61
N LYS A 4 74.73 -22.76 112.22
CA LYS A 4 75.87 -23.60 111.80
C LYS A 4 76.51 -24.42 112.93
N ILE A 5 76.47 -23.94 114.18
CA ILE A 5 77.05 -24.67 115.33
C ILE A 5 76.08 -25.75 115.83
N LEU A 6 74.76 -25.48 115.78
CA LEU A 6 73.74 -26.47 116.17
C LEU A 6 73.67 -27.66 115.21
N SER A 7 73.79 -27.42 113.89
CA SER A 7 73.86 -28.51 112.90
C SER A 7 75.12 -29.36 113.02
N VAL A 8 76.29 -28.77 113.33
CA VAL A 8 77.52 -29.56 113.50
C VAL A 8 77.48 -30.38 114.79
N VAL A 9 76.91 -29.87 115.88
CA VAL A 9 76.72 -30.63 117.12
C VAL A 9 75.69 -31.75 116.95
N LEU A 10 74.58 -31.51 116.23
CA LEU A 10 73.59 -32.56 115.94
C LEU A 10 74.16 -33.66 115.02
N ILE A 11 74.93 -33.30 113.99
CA ILE A 11 75.58 -34.28 113.11
C ILE A 11 76.64 -35.08 113.88
N LEU A 12 77.41 -34.45 114.78
CA LEU A 12 78.39 -35.13 115.62
C LEU A 12 77.72 -36.06 116.66
N CYS A 13 76.58 -35.66 117.23
CA CYS A 13 75.79 -36.49 118.14
C CYS A 13 75.09 -37.66 117.43
N LEU A 14 74.64 -37.49 116.17
CA LEU A 14 74.07 -38.59 115.37
C LEU A 14 75.15 -39.60 114.90
N MET A 15 76.38 -39.15 114.65
CA MET A 15 77.49 -40.05 114.32
C MET A 15 78.00 -40.87 115.52
N LEU A 16 77.78 -40.40 116.75
CA LEU A 16 78.10 -41.13 117.99
C LEU A 16 77.03 -42.18 118.39
N ALA A 17 75.84 -42.15 117.77
CA ALA A 17 74.76 -43.10 118.02
C ALA A 17 74.79 -44.35 117.11
N VAL A 18 75.70 -44.40 116.12
CA VAL A 18 75.93 -45.57 115.25
C VAL A 18 77.20 -46.30 115.67
N MET A 19 77.30 -46.64 116.96
CA MET A 19 78.13 -47.77 117.35
C MET A 19 77.26 -49.03 117.22
N PRO A 20 77.67 -50.06 116.46
CA PRO A 20 76.98 -51.35 116.56
C PRO A 20 77.16 -51.84 117.99
N MET A 21 76.13 -51.64 118.82
CA MET A 21 75.96 -52.39 120.05
C MET A 21 75.80 -53.83 119.60
N THR A 22 76.93 -54.54 119.50
CA THR A 22 76.94 -55.99 119.38
C THR A 22 76.39 -56.51 120.70
N ALA A 23 75.06 -56.60 120.77
CA ALA A 23 74.36 -57.27 121.83
C ALA A 23 74.76 -58.74 121.73
N TYR A 24 75.77 -59.12 122.52
CA TYR A 24 76.22 -60.49 122.60
C TYR A 24 75.15 -61.29 123.35
N ALA A 25 74.21 -61.87 122.61
CA ALA A 25 73.33 -62.89 123.16
C ALA A 25 74.15 -64.15 123.39
N ALA A 26 74.31 -64.54 124.65
CA ALA A 26 74.97 -65.79 125.03
C ALA A 26 74.01 -66.95 124.79
N GLY A 27 74.34 -67.81 123.81
CA GLY A 27 73.57 -69.01 123.48
C GLY A 27 74.32 -70.29 123.80
N ARG A 28 73.65 -71.44 123.62
CA ARG A 28 74.31 -72.76 123.58
C ARG A 28 74.04 -73.39 122.23
N ALA A 29 75.09 -73.81 121.52
CA ALA A 29 74.93 -74.49 120.24
C ALA A 29 76.01 -75.57 120.04
N PHE A 30 75.70 -76.57 119.23
CA PHE A 30 76.63 -77.64 118.91
C PHE A 30 77.77 -77.12 118.04
N CYS A 31 79.01 -77.21 118.54
CA CYS A 31 80.18 -76.85 117.76
C CYS A 31 80.78 -78.11 117.12
N ARG A 32 80.69 -78.23 115.80
CA ARG A 32 81.25 -79.39 115.06
C ARG A 32 82.75 -79.58 115.29
N LYS A 33 83.52 -78.51 115.56
CA LYS A 33 84.95 -78.62 115.90
C LYS A 33 85.22 -79.15 117.31
N CYS A 34 84.39 -78.79 118.30
CA CYS A 34 84.54 -79.29 119.67
C CYS A 34 83.83 -80.64 119.88
N GLY A 35 83.00 -81.08 118.93
CA GLY A 35 82.23 -82.32 119.00
C GLY A 35 81.12 -82.34 120.05
N GLN A 36 80.78 -81.20 120.64
CA GLN A 36 79.80 -81.09 121.75
C GLN A 36 79.13 -79.72 121.78
N VAL A 37 78.06 -79.59 122.58
CA VAL A 37 77.35 -78.32 122.80
C VAL A 37 78.22 -77.38 123.64
N GLN A 38 78.52 -76.21 123.08
CA GLN A 38 79.33 -75.19 123.74
C GLN A 38 78.54 -73.90 123.91
N ALA A 39 79.02 -73.06 124.82
CA ALA A 39 78.60 -71.67 124.87
C ALA A 39 79.02 -70.97 123.56
N VAL A 40 78.11 -70.22 122.98
CA VAL A 40 78.33 -69.47 121.74
C VAL A 40 77.95 -68.01 121.92
N ARG A 41 78.66 -67.13 121.21
CA ARG A 41 78.30 -65.74 121.03
C ARG A 41 77.50 -65.61 119.74
N LEU A 42 76.32 -65.00 119.83
CA LEU A 42 75.51 -64.67 118.66
C LEU A 42 75.64 -63.19 118.34
N THR A 43 75.87 -62.87 117.07
CA THR A 43 75.80 -61.52 116.54
C THR A 43 74.87 -61.49 115.33
N TYR A 44 74.01 -60.48 115.26
CA TYR A 44 73.00 -60.34 114.21
C TYR A 44 73.37 -59.19 113.28
N ARG A 45 73.35 -59.43 111.97
CA ARG A 45 73.52 -58.39 110.95
C ARG A 45 72.34 -58.39 109.98
N TYR A 46 71.88 -57.21 109.61
CA TYR A 46 70.85 -57.06 108.58
C TYR A 46 71.33 -57.64 107.25
N ALA A 47 70.47 -58.37 106.54
CA ALA A 47 70.78 -58.86 105.20
C ALA A 47 69.86 -58.20 104.15
N ASP A 48 68.55 -58.37 104.29
CA ASP A 48 67.54 -57.78 103.40
C ASP A 48 66.20 -57.58 104.15
N ASN A 49 65.15 -57.16 103.44
CA ASN A 49 63.85 -56.87 104.03
C ASN A 49 63.16 -58.07 104.69
N ASN A 50 63.58 -59.30 104.39
CA ASN A 50 62.96 -60.52 104.91
C ASN A 50 63.84 -61.20 105.98
N TRP A 51 65.17 -61.11 105.87
CA TRP A 51 66.10 -61.90 106.69
C TRP A 51 67.21 -61.06 107.35
N HIS A 52 67.64 -61.50 108.54
CA HIS A 52 68.96 -61.15 109.10
C HIS A 52 69.83 -62.40 109.22
N ILE A 53 71.14 -62.20 109.19
CA ILE A 53 72.11 -63.27 109.36
C ILE A 53 72.52 -63.31 110.83
N CYS A 54 72.42 -64.50 111.43
CA CYS A 54 72.93 -64.78 112.77
C CYS A 54 74.28 -65.47 112.66
N ASP A 55 75.34 -64.76 113.03
CA ASP A 55 76.68 -65.34 113.14
C ASP A 55 76.85 -65.94 114.53
N THR A 56 77.18 -67.23 114.56
CA THR A 56 77.38 -68.00 115.77
C THR A 56 78.87 -68.32 115.94
N THR A 57 79.47 -67.81 117.02
CA THR A 57 80.88 -68.03 117.33
C THR A 57 81.01 -68.90 118.57
N CYS A 58 81.67 -70.05 118.46
CA CYS A 58 81.99 -70.89 119.61
C CYS A 58 83.01 -70.18 120.51
N THR A 59 82.71 -70.01 121.81
CA THR A 59 83.60 -69.28 122.72
C THR A 59 84.82 -70.08 123.15
N VAL A 60 84.84 -71.39 122.88
CA VAL A 60 85.95 -72.29 123.26
C VAL A 60 86.99 -72.40 122.15
N CYS A 61 86.57 -72.64 120.90
CA CYS A 61 87.49 -72.85 119.78
C CYS A 61 87.45 -71.75 118.71
N ASN A 62 86.64 -70.71 118.90
CA ASN A 62 86.45 -69.61 117.95
C ASN A 62 85.99 -70.04 116.54
N ASN A 63 85.41 -71.25 116.40
CA ASN A 63 84.79 -71.64 115.13
C ASN A 63 83.52 -70.81 114.90
N ILE A 64 83.38 -70.25 113.70
CA ILE A 64 82.26 -69.40 113.31
C ILE A 64 81.43 -70.10 112.24
N TRP A 65 80.11 -70.02 112.34
CA TRP A 65 79.17 -70.39 111.29
C TRP A 65 77.97 -69.46 111.30
N PHE A 66 77.21 -69.42 110.21
CA PHE A 66 76.08 -68.51 110.06
C PHE A 66 74.83 -69.26 109.60
N TYR A 67 73.66 -68.70 109.92
CA TYR A 67 72.37 -69.09 109.36
C TYR A 67 71.45 -67.87 109.23
N GLY A 68 70.52 -67.91 108.29
CA GLY A 68 69.52 -66.85 108.10
C GLY A 68 68.31 -67.07 109.00
N MET A 69 67.77 -65.98 109.56
CA MET A 69 66.54 -66.00 110.35
C MET A 69 65.66 -64.80 109.99
N SER A 70 64.35 -65.00 109.95
CA SER A 70 63.41 -63.94 109.57
C SER A 70 63.41 -62.82 110.60
N HIS A 71 63.20 -61.58 110.17
CA HIS A 71 63.11 -60.46 111.11
C HIS A 71 61.96 -60.62 112.10
N LYS A 72 62.26 -60.34 113.37
CA LYS A 72 61.26 -60.11 114.41
C LYS A 72 61.09 -58.62 114.56
N TRP A 73 59.98 -58.10 114.05
CA TRP A 73 59.74 -56.67 113.98
C TRP A 73 59.08 -56.12 115.24
N SER A 74 59.47 -54.91 115.65
CA SER A 74 58.86 -54.15 116.74
C SER A 74 57.51 -53.57 116.30
N GLY A 75 56.45 -54.38 116.37
CA GLY A 75 55.09 -53.94 116.05
C GLY A 75 54.81 -53.77 114.56
N THR A 76 53.83 -52.92 114.24
CA THR A 76 53.33 -52.66 112.89
C THR A 76 53.88 -51.35 112.34
N ALA A 77 54.29 -51.34 111.07
CA ALA A 77 54.65 -50.11 110.38
C ALA A 77 53.42 -49.19 110.22
N THR A 78 53.64 -47.88 110.23
CA THR A 78 52.60 -46.85 110.02
C THR A 78 52.73 -46.23 108.63
N CYS A 79 51.88 -45.26 108.30
CA CYS A 79 51.93 -44.55 107.03
C CYS A 79 53.26 -43.76 106.85
N THR A 80 53.83 -43.25 107.95
CA THR A 80 54.98 -42.33 107.95
C THR A 80 56.24 -42.91 108.60
N SER A 81 56.16 -44.06 109.28
CA SER A 81 57.31 -44.70 109.93
C SER A 81 57.29 -46.22 109.71
N GLY A 82 58.47 -46.76 109.38
CA GLY A 82 58.67 -48.21 109.32
C GLY A 82 58.73 -48.86 110.70
N ARG A 83 59.01 -50.16 110.72
CA ARG A 83 59.22 -50.95 111.95
C ARG A 83 60.69 -51.40 112.03
N THR A 84 61.19 -51.64 113.23
CA THR A 84 62.60 -51.99 113.46
C THR A 84 62.74 -53.44 113.91
N CYS A 85 63.74 -54.16 113.41
CA CYS A 85 64.03 -55.52 113.84
C CYS A 85 64.69 -55.50 115.22
N THR A 86 64.12 -56.20 116.19
CA THR A 86 64.59 -56.17 117.59
C THR A 86 65.95 -56.85 117.79
N GLU A 87 66.38 -57.67 116.84
CA GLU A 87 67.63 -58.44 116.93
C GLU A 87 68.79 -57.73 116.20
N CYS A 88 68.59 -57.31 114.95
CA CYS A 88 69.65 -56.73 114.11
C CYS A 88 69.60 -55.20 113.98
N GLY A 89 68.55 -54.55 114.46
CA GLY A 89 68.37 -53.09 114.37
C GLY A 89 68.03 -52.55 112.98
N GLY A 90 67.89 -53.40 111.96
CA GLY A 90 67.47 -52.97 110.63
C GLY A 90 66.03 -52.45 110.62
N SER A 91 65.73 -51.48 109.75
CA SER A 91 64.41 -50.83 109.64
C SER A 91 63.71 -51.20 108.33
N SER A 92 62.40 -51.45 108.37
CA SER A 92 61.57 -51.52 107.17
C SER A 92 61.18 -50.14 106.67
N GLU A 93 60.70 -50.05 105.43
CA GLU A 93 60.07 -48.82 104.92
C GLU A 93 58.68 -48.59 105.56
N PRO A 94 58.20 -47.33 105.61
CA PRO A 94 56.81 -47.00 105.93
C PRO A 94 55.82 -47.58 104.91
N LEU A 95 54.55 -47.72 105.29
CA LEU A 95 53.50 -48.21 104.39
C LEU A 95 53.10 -47.21 103.30
N GLY A 96 53.45 -45.94 103.44
CA GLY A 96 52.92 -44.86 102.63
C GLY A 96 51.44 -44.59 102.91
N HIS A 97 50.89 -43.56 102.25
CA HIS A 97 49.48 -43.23 102.36
C HIS A 97 48.67 -43.95 101.27
N ASP A 98 47.60 -44.62 101.67
CA ASP A 98 46.57 -45.15 100.77
C ASP A 98 45.42 -44.14 100.75
N TRP A 99 45.52 -43.16 99.86
CA TRP A 99 44.61 -42.03 99.82
C TRP A 99 43.20 -42.42 99.32
N GLY A 100 42.18 -41.84 99.96
CA GLY A 100 40.79 -41.86 99.50
C GLY A 100 40.54 -41.02 98.25
N ALA A 101 39.30 -41.04 97.78
CA ALA A 101 38.84 -40.14 96.74
C ALA A 101 38.84 -38.69 97.26
N TRP A 102 39.06 -37.74 96.35
CA TRP A 102 38.92 -36.33 96.65
C TRP A 102 37.44 -35.97 96.81
N THR A 103 37.11 -35.25 97.88
CA THR A 103 35.77 -34.73 98.15
C THR A 103 35.81 -33.22 98.29
N GLN A 104 34.88 -32.50 97.65
CA GLN A 104 34.79 -31.05 97.74
C GLN A 104 34.42 -30.62 99.18
N ASN A 105 35.06 -29.56 99.66
CA ASN A 105 34.78 -28.96 100.95
C ASN A 105 33.62 -27.97 100.85
N SER A 106 33.03 -27.62 102.00
CA SER A 106 31.87 -26.71 102.07
C SER A 106 32.15 -25.27 101.63
N ASP A 107 33.43 -24.87 101.50
CA ASP A 107 33.83 -23.58 100.94
C ASP A 107 33.72 -23.53 99.41
N GLU A 108 33.44 -24.67 98.79
CA GLU A 108 33.35 -24.93 97.34
C GLU A 108 34.63 -24.64 96.55
N LYS A 109 35.70 -24.16 97.20
CA LYS A 109 36.97 -23.73 96.61
C LYS A 109 38.07 -24.75 96.78
N THR A 110 37.97 -25.61 97.78
CA THR A 110 38.96 -26.63 98.11
C THR A 110 38.35 -28.03 98.09
N HIS A 111 39.22 -29.04 97.95
CA HIS A 111 38.85 -30.43 98.13
C HIS A 111 39.87 -31.12 99.04
N THR A 112 39.41 -32.14 99.76
CA THR A 112 40.24 -32.89 100.71
C THR A 112 40.16 -34.38 100.40
N ARG A 113 41.29 -35.09 100.53
CA ARG A 113 41.35 -36.54 100.57
C ARG A 113 41.97 -37.00 101.88
N ILE A 114 41.49 -38.14 102.37
CA ILE A 114 41.87 -38.69 103.67
C ILE A 114 42.50 -40.06 103.45
N CYS A 115 43.58 -40.37 104.17
CA CYS A 115 44.22 -41.67 104.08
C CYS A 115 43.30 -42.75 104.69
N LYS A 116 43.05 -43.83 103.96
CA LYS A 116 42.19 -44.94 104.41
C LYS A 116 42.81 -45.73 105.55
N ARG A 117 44.15 -45.74 105.66
CA ARG A 117 44.89 -46.45 106.71
C ARG A 117 44.96 -45.65 108.02
N ASP A 118 44.84 -44.33 107.94
CA ASP A 118 44.92 -43.41 109.08
C ASP A 118 44.19 -42.12 108.76
N THR A 119 43.02 -41.93 109.39
CA THR A 119 42.14 -40.79 109.11
C THR A 119 42.67 -39.46 109.64
N SER A 120 43.72 -39.47 110.47
CA SER A 120 44.37 -38.24 110.94
C SER A 120 45.24 -37.58 109.86
N HIS A 121 45.65 -38.35 108.85
CA HIS A 121 46.39 -37.85 107.71
C HIS A 121 45.41 -37.38 106.63
N THR A 122 45.41 -36.08 106.37
CA THR A 122 44.56 -35.42 105.39
C THR A 122 45.40 -34.54 104.46
N GLU A 123 45.00 -34.45 103.20
CA GLU A 123 45.60 -33.55 102.23
C GLU A 123 44.48 -32.69 101.61
N THR A 124 44.72 -31.39 101.50
CA THR A 124 43.76 -30.41 101.00
C THR A 124 44.41 -29.58 99.91
N GLU A 125 43.72 -29.46 98.78
CA GLU A 125 44.15 -28.67 97.64
C GLU A 125 43.01 -27.76 97.15
N ASN A 126 43.38 -26.73 96.39
CA ASN A 126 42.42 -25.86 95.73
C ASN A 126 41.83 -26.56 94.51
N CYS A 127 40.53 -26.41 94.28
CA CYS A 127 39.90 -26.79 93.03
C CYS A 127 40.53 -26.00 91.86
N HIS A 128 40.97 -26.71 90.83
CA HIS A 128 41.52 -26.12 89.62
C HIS A 128 41.07 -26.90 88.37
N GLY A 129 41.30 -26.30 87.20
CA GLY A 129 40.93 -26.89 85.90
C GLY A 129 39.47 -26.64 85.53
N GLY A 130 39.10 -26.99 84.29
CA GLY A 130 37.81 -26.64 83.73
C GLY A 130 37.71 -25.17 83.31
N THR A 131 36.65 -24.83 82.58
CA THR A 131 36.37 -23.46 82.15
C THR A 131 34.91 -23.16 82.42
N ALA A 132 34.65 -22.11 83.19
CA ALA A 132 33.30 -21.63 83.42
C ALA A 132 32.71 -21.07 82.11
N THR A 133 31.41 -21.22 81.92
CA THR A 133 30.66 -20.62 80.82
C THR A 133 29.80 -19.46 81.33
N CYS A 134 29.01 -18.84 80.46
CA CYS A 134 28.08 -17.78 80.89
C CYS A 134 27.03 -18.26 81.90
N THR A 135 26.64 -19.53 81.84
CA THR A 135 25.56 -20.09 82.68
C THR A 135 26.02 -21.22 83.60
N GLN A 136 27.21 -21.79 83.38
CA GLN A 136 27.73 -22.90 84.17
C GLN A 136 29.06 -22.54 84.85
N ARG A 137 29.23 -23.00 86.09
CA ARG A 137 30.45 -22.88 86.88
C ARG A 137 31.56 -23.77 86.29
N ALA A 138 32.80 -23.55 86.69
CA ALA A 138 33.90 -24.42 86.25
C ALA A 138 33.84 -25.76 86.98
N THR A 139 34.11 -26.87 86.27
CA THR A 139 34.22 -28.20 86.88
C THR A 139 35.67 -28.53 87.18
N CYS A 140 35.99 -28.85 88.44
CA CYS A 140 37.34 -29.22 88.84
C CYS A 140 37.77 -30.54 88.20
N THR A 141 38.95 -30.58 87.60
CA THR A 141 39.46 -31.79 86.90
C THR A 141 39.89 -32.91 87.84
N VAL A 142 39.99 -32.64 89.15
CA VAL A 142 40.48 -33.59 90.16
C VAL A 142 39.33 -34.26 90.90
N CYS A 143 38.40 -33.49 91.47
CA CYS A 143 37.26 -34.02 92.22
C CYS A 143 35.95 -34.09 91.42
N GLY A 144 35.89 -33.46 90.24
CA GLY A 144 34.69 -33.44 89.40
C GLY A 144 33.57 -32.52 89.89
N ALA A 145 33.78 -31.78 90.98
CA ALA A 145 32.78 -30.86 91.53
C ALA A 145 32.85 -29.47 90.87
N GLU A 146 31.72 -28.76 90.88
CA GLU A 146 31.62 -27.38 90.39
C GLU A 146 32.18 -26.38 91.40
N TYR A 147 32.96 -25.41 90.93
CA TYR A 147 33.56 -24.39 91.78
C TYR A 147 33.65 -23.03 91.07
N GLY A 148 33.83 -21.97 91.87
CA GLY A 148 33.82 -20.58 91.38
C GLY A 148 32.44 -20.14 90.91
N ASP A 149 32.33 -18.96 90.31
CA ASP A 149 31.07 -18.46 89.76
C ASP A 149 31.00 -18.69 88.25
N ALA A 150 29.79 -18.76 87.70
CA ALA A 150 29.60 -18.67 86.26
C ALA A 150 30.06 -17.28 85.77
N LEU A 151 30.54 -17.17 84.53
CA LEU A 151 31.10 -15.92 84.00
C LEU A 151 30.05 -14.81 83.82
N GLY A 152 28.76 -15.18 83.83
CA GLY A 152 27.67 -14.29 83.48
C GLY A 152 27.69 -13.88 82.00
N HIS A 153 26.70 -13.08 81.61
CA HIS A 153 26.63 -12.52 80.27
C HIS A 153 27.33 -11.16 80.22
N ASP A 154 28.14 -10.98 79.19
CA ASP A 154 28.83 -9.74 78.85
C ASP A 154 28.26 -9.23 77.52
N PHE A 155 27.29 -8.31 77.60
CA PHE A 155 26.54 -7.82 76.45
C PHE A 155 27.24 -6.66 75.74
N THR A 156 27.25 -6.66 74.41
CA THR A 156 27.88 -5.63 73.60
C THR A 156 27.23 -4.26 73.79
N THR A 157 28.02 -3.20 73.66
CA THR A 157 27.49 -1.82 73.62
C THR A 157 26.85 -1.49 72.27
N SER A 158 27.33 -2.09 71.17
CA SER A 158 26.73 -1.97 69.84
C SER A 158 25.44 -2.80 69.74
N TRP A 159 24.50 -2.32 68.92
CA TRP A 159 23.28 -3.06 68.59
C TRP A 159 23.55 -4.08 67.50
N THR A 160 22.95 -5.26 67.64
CA THR A 160 22.83 -6.28 66.60
C THR A 160 21.37 -6.34 66.16
N HIS A 161 21.10 -6.67 64.91
CA HIS A 161 19.72 -6.72 64.42
C HIS A 161 19.50 -7.76 63.32
N ASP A 162 18.23 -8.08 63.11
CA ASP A 162 17.71 -8.79 61.94
C ASP A 162 16.56 -7.99 61.29
N ASP A 163 15.74 -8.63 60.46
CA ASP A 163 14.63 -8.00 59.75
C ASP A 163 13.48 -7.55 60.67
N ASN A 164 13.36 -8.14 61.87
CA ASN A 164 12.22 -7.93 62.79
C ASN A 164 12.61 -7.09 64.00
N GLU A 165 13.79 -7.34 64.58
CA GLU A 165 14.18 -6.82 65.89
C GLU A 165 15.66 -6.45 65.99
N HIS A 166 16.00 -5.72 67.05
CA HIS A 166 17.38 -5.46 67.46
C HIS A 166 17.60 -5.80 68.94
N TRP A 167 18.83 -6.17 69.27
CA TRP A 167 19.23 -6.61 70.62
C TRP A 167 20.71 -6.32 70.91
N LYS A 168 21.11 -6.49 72.18
CA LYS A 168 22.51 -6.53 72.61
C LYS A 168 22.99 -7.97 72.68
N GLN A 169 24.02 -8.31 71.91
CA GLN A 169 24.53 -9.67 71.82
C GLN A 169 25.55 -9.95 72.93
N CYS A 170 25.51 -11.13 73.55
CA CYS A 170 26.59 -11.52 74.46
C CYS A 170 27.87 -11.82 73.66
N SER A 171 29.02 -11.29 74.10
CA SER A 171 30.32 -11.48 73.44
C SER A 171 30.85 -12.91 73.49
N ARG A 172 30.26 -13.77 74.33
CA ARG A 172 30.74 -15.13 74.64
C ARG A 172 29.76 -16.23 74.24
N CYS A 173 28.50 -15.91 73.94
CA CYS A 173 27.45 -16.87 73.60
C CYS A 173 26.29 -16.20 72.84
N ASP A 174 25.30 -16.98 72.43
CA ASP A 174 24.16 -16.51 71.62
C ASP A 174 23.05 -15.80 72.41
N ALA A 175 23.23 -15.57 73.72
CA ALA A 175 22.24 -14.87 74.53
C ALA A 175 22.02 -13.42 74.06
N LYS A 176 20.75 -13.02 74.00
CA LYS A 176 20.29 -11.68 73.63
C LYS A 176 19.77 -10.92 74.85
N ASP A 177 20.03 -9.62 74.92
CA ASP A 177 19.45 -8.69 75.90
C ASP A 177 18.84 -7.47 75.22
N ASP A 178 17.94 -6.77 75.91
CA ASP A 178 17.26 -5.54 75.42
C ASP A 178 16.65 -5.73 74.01
N VAL A 179 15.92 -6.84 73.84
CA VAL A 179 15.30 -7.22 72.57
C VAL A 179 14.07 -6.35 72.34
N SER A 180 14.06 -5.61 71.22
CA SER A 180 12.94 -4.75 70.84
C SER A 180 12.74 -4.74 69.33
N PRO A 181 11.48 -4.63 68.84
CA PRO A 181 11.20 -4.42 67.43
C PRO A 181 11.78 -3.08 66.94
N HIS A 182 11.97 -2.97 65.63
CA HIS A 182 12.44 -1.73 65.00
C HIS A 182 11.46 -0.57 65.19
N THR A 183 11.98 0.56 65.65
CA THR A 183 11.29 1.86 65.59
C THR A 183 11.91 2.70 64.50
N TRP A 184 11.18 2.83 63.39
CA TRP A 184 11.59 3.53 62.18
C TRP A 184 11.41 5.04 62.30
N ASP A 185 12.29 5.81 61.67
CA ASP A 185 12.13 7.26 61.52
C ASP A 185 10.97 7.64 60.58
N SER A 186 10.82 8.94 60.26
CA SER A 186 9.80 9.40 59.31
C SER A 186 10.07 8.97 57.85
N GLY A 187 11.24 8.38 57.59
CA GLY A 187 11.76 8.03 56.28
C GLY A 187 12.14 9.24 55.43
N THR A 188 13.12 9.03 54.55
CA THR A 188 13.60 10.03 53.59
C THR A 188 13.38 9.53 52.17
N ILE A 189 12.96 10.41 51.26
CA ILE A 189 12.88 10.08 49.83
C ILE A 189 14.30 10.00 49.29
N THR A 190 14.78 8.78 49.04
CA THR A 190 16.12 8.51 48.50
C THR A 190 16.13 8.45 46.98
N THR A 191 14.98 8.21 46.37
CA THR A 191 14.79 8.31 44.92
C THR A 191 13.40 8.86 44.64
N ALA A 192 13.31 10.01 43.99
CA ALA A 192 12.02 10.58 43.62
C ALA A 192 11.36 9.72 42.51
N PRO A 193 10.02 9.52 42.53
CA PRO A 193 9.32 8.86 41.44
C PRO A 193 9.31 9.73 40.18
N THR A 194 9.25 9.09 39.01
CA THR A 194 9.01 9.73 37.70
C THR A 194 7.66 9.30 37.13
N CYS A 195 7.33 9.72 35.89
CA CYS A 195 6.06 9.34 35.27
C CYS A 195 6.01 7.82 35.01
N THR A 196 7.15 7.19 34.70
CA THR A 196 7.23 5.75 34.41
C THR A 196 7.87 4.91 35.52
N LYS A 197 8.74 5.47 36.36
CA LYS A 197 9.52 4.72 37.36
C LYS A 197 9.07 5.04 38.78
N ALA A 198 8.85 3.99 39.56
CA ALA A 198 8.60 4.12 40.99
C ALA A 198 9.81 4.73 41.71
N GLY A 199 9.54 5.59 42.67
CA GLY A 199 10.52 6.14 43.60
C GLY A 199 10.76 5.20 44.79
N LYS A 200 11.63 5.62 45.71
CA LYS A 200 11.96 4.88 46.92
C LYS A 200 11.99 5.80 48.12
N LYS A 201 11.35 5.36 49.20
CA LYS A 201 11.47 5.97 50.53
C LYS A 201 12.20 5.01 51.44
N THR A 202 13.30 5.46 52.03
CA THR A 202 14.13 4.67 52.95
C THR A 202 13.87 5.13 54.37
N TYR A 203 13.58 4.19 55.25
CA TYR A 203 13.43 4.37 56.68
C TYR A 203 14.65 3.81 57.38
N SER A 204 15.12 4.52 58.40
CA SER A 204 16.24 4.09 59.23
C SER A 204 15.76 3.81 60.64
N CYS A 205 16.27 2.74 61.25
CA CYS A 205 15.98 2.45 62.66
C CYS A 205 16.63 3.53 63.55
N THR A 206 15.91 3.97 64.59
CA THR A 206 16.39 5.01 65.50
C THR A 206 17.43 4.52 66.52
N LYS A 207 17.69 3.21 66.57
CA LYS A 207 18.58 2.57 67.56
C LYS A 207 19.75 1.82 66.93
N CYS A 208 19.52 1.09 65.85
CA CYS A 208 20.53 0.36 65.09
C CYS A 208 20.62 0.90 63.65
N ASP A 209 21.51 0.31 62.84
CA ASP A 209 21.77 0.64 61.45
C ASP A 209 20.85 -0.08 60.44
N ALA A 210 19.83 -0.79 60.93
CA ALA A 210 18.82 -1.41 60.08
C ALA A 210 18.09 -0.37 59.21
N THR A 211 17.78 -0.73 57.97
CA THR A 211 17.00 0.10 57.05
C THR A 211 15.87 -0.69 56.40
N LYS A 212 14.76 -0.01 56.11
CA LYS A 212 13.61 -0.54 55.38
C LYS A 212 13.32 0.36 54.18
N ILE A 213 13.02 -0.24 53.02
CA ILE A 213 12.71 0.51 51.80
C ILE A 213 11.26 0.24 51.40
N GLU A 214 10.49 1.31 51.20
CA GLU A 214 9.14 1.25 50.62
C GLU A 214 9.11 1.91 49.24
N PRO A 215 8.48 1.28 48.24
CA PRO A 215 8.33 1.87 46.92
C PRO A 215 7.31 3.01 46.95
N ILE A 216 7.62 4.11 46.26
CA ILE A 216 6.67 5.18 45.97
C ILE A 216 6.16 4.94 44.54
N PRO A 217 4.85 4.77 44.31
CA PRO A 217 4.32 4.57 42.96
C PRO A 217 4.80 5.64 41.98
N ALA A 218 4.98 5.25 40.71
CA ALA A 218 5.26 6.21 39.63
C ALA A 218 4.13 7.26 39.58
N THR A 219 4.45 8.51 39.24
CA THR A 219 3.47 9.61 39.25
C THR A 219 2.43 9.47 38.14
N GLY A 220 2.69 8.65 37.13
CA GLY A 220 1.89 8.56 35.93
C GLY A 220 2.02 9.82 35.05
N HIS A 221 1.35 9.79 33.91
CA HIS A 221 1.36 10.88 32.95
C HIS A 221 0.06 11.70 33.04
N SER A 222 0.20 13.02 33.05
CA SER A 222 -0.87 13.95 32.76
C SER A 222 -0.69 14.44 31.32
N TRP A 223 -1.54 14.00 30.40
CA TRP A 223 -1.43 14.34 28.98
C TRP A 223 -2.24 15.59 28.67
N LYS A 224 -1.66 16.51 27.89
CA LYS A 224 -2.38 17.67 27.36
C LYS A 224 -3.52 17.23 26.44
N SER A 225 -4.54 18.08 26.30
CA SER A 225 -5.68 17.85 25.40
C SER A 225 -5.38 18.21 23.94
N ASP A 226 -4.40 19.08 23.71
CA ASP A 226 -4.07 19.59 22.39
C ASP A 226 -3.06 18.67 21.70
N TRP A 227 -3.29 18.40 20.42
CA TRP A 227 -2.37 17.63 19.60
C TRP A 227 -1.07 18.41 19.34
N THR A 228 0.05 17.71 19.42
CA THR A 228 1.37 18.17 18.98
C THR A 228 1.81 17.31 17.80
N SER A 229 2.60 17.86 16.89
CA SER A 229 3.02 17.14 15.68
C SER A 229 4.38 17.58 15.17
N ASP A 230 5.03 16.69 14.43
CA ASP A 230 6.16 16.98 13.55
C ASP A 230 5.78 16.71 12.07
N ALA A 231 6.77 16.63 11.18
CA ALA A 231 6.56 16.41 9.74
C ALA A 231 5.92 15.06 9.39
N THR A 232 6.02 14.08 10.28
CA THR A 232 5.68 12.67 10.01
C THR A 232 4.65 12.09 10.97
N HIS A 233 4.62 12.58 12.23
CA HIS A 233 3.81 12.02 13.30
C HIS A 233 3.11 13.10 14.13
N HIS A 234 2.12 12.68 14.91
CA HIS A 234 1.46 13.48 15.94
C HIS A 234 1.31 12.71 17.26
N TRP A 235 1.23 13.41 18.39
CA TRP A 235 1.11 12.86 19.75
C TRP A 235 0.57 13.90 20.75
N TYR A 236 0.23 13.45 21.97
CA TYR A 236 -0.05 14.33 23.10
C TYR A 236 1.18 14.54 23.96
N GLU A 237 1.50 15.80 24.27
CA GLU A 237 2.58 16.13 25.19
C GLU A 237 2.19 15.87 26.65
N CYS A 238 3.18 15.47 27.45
CA CYS A 238 3.00 15.36 28.90
C CYS A 238 3.10 16.76 29.53
N ASP A 239 2.16 17.09 30.40
CA ASP A 239 2.12 18.37 31.12
C ASP A 239 3.04 18.37 32.37
N ASN A 240 3.48 17.19 32.79
CA ASN A 240 4.39 17.07 33.92
C ASN A 240 5.74 17.71 33.58
N LYS A 241 6.14 18.75 34.34
CA LYS A 241 7.36 19.55 34.12
C LYS A 241 8.65 18.73 33.93
N ASN A 242 8.74 17.57 34.59
CA ASN A 242 9.91 16.67 34.54
C ASN A 242 9.52 15.28 34.02
N CYS A 243 8.75 15.22 32.94
CA CYS A 243 8.42 13.96 32.27
C CYS A 243 9.70 13.24 31.82
N ASP A 244 9.84 11.96 32.18
CA ASP A 244 10.98 11.12 31.83
C ASP A 244 10.86 10.44 30.46
N VAL A 245 9.71 10.57 29.80
CA VAL A 245 9.51 10.18 28.41
C VAL A 245 9.92 11.35 27.51
N THR A 246 11.12 11.24 26.93
CA THR A 246 11.66 12.23 25.99
C THR A 246 11.45 11.83 24.53
N ASP A 247 11.35 10.53 24.25
CA ASP A 247 11.05 10.03 22.91
C ASP A 247 9.55 10.20 22.61
N ASN A 248 9.25 10.75 21.43
CA ASN A 248 7.88 10.94 20.97
C ASN A 248 7.14 9.60 20.83
N ALA A 249 7.82 8.51 20.47
CA ALA A 249 7.21 7.18 20.34
C ALA A 249 6.63 6.65 21.67
N GLY A 250 7.13 7.14 22.81
CA GLY A 250 6.60 6.80 24.13
C GLY A 250 5.41 7.65 24.57
N LYS A 251 5.01 8.66 23.79
CA LYS A 251 3.95 9.60 24.15
C LYS A 251 2.57 9.08 23.72
N LYS A 252 1.53 9.51 24.44
CA LYS A 252 0.16 9.07 24.18
C LYS A 252 -0.29 9.50 22.78
N GLY A 253 -0.87 8.57 22.03
CA GLY A 253 -1.43 8.84 20.71
C GLY A 253 -0.39 9.08 19.63
N TYR A 254 0.87 8.65 19.85
CA TYR A 254 1.91 8.71 18.82
C TYR A 254 1.50 7.87 17.60
N ALA A 255 1.29 8.54 16.47
CA ALA A 255 0.89 7.92 15.22
C ALA A 255 1.34 8.76 14.02
N GLU A 256 1.52 8.09 12.88
CA GLU A 256 1.72 8.76 11.60
C GLU A 256 0.50 9.59 11.21
N HIS A 257 0.72 10.66 10.45
CA HIS A 257 -0.37 11.48 9.94
C HIS A 257 -1.30 10.67 9.02
N SER A 258 -2.60 10.86 9.23
CA SER A 258 -3.64 10.16 8.46
C SER A 258 -4.86 11.05 8.24
N GLY A 259 -5.65 10.68 7.24
CA GLY A 259 -6.82 11.43 6.81
C GLY A 259 -6.48 12.63 5.91
N GLY A 260 -7.52 13.28 5.38
CA GLY A 260 -7.36 14.33 4.37
C GLY A 260 -6.98 13.79 2.99
N LYS A 261 -7.19 14.62 1.96
CA LYS A 261 -6.84 14.31 0.57
C LYS A 261 -5.93 15.41 0.05
N ALA A 262 -4.70 15.05 -0.32
CA ALA A 262 -3.80 15.97 -1.00
C ALA A 262 -4.34 16.35 -2.39
N THR A 263 -3.96 17.54 -2.86
CA THR A 263 -4.23 18.03 -4.21
C THR A 263 -2.93 18.47 -4.86
N CYS A 264 -2.98 18.91 -6.11
CA CYS A 264 -1.80 19.48 -6.77
C CYS A 264 -1.43 20.88 -6.27
N THR A 265 -2.26 21.51 -5.44
CA THR A 265 -1.99 22.85 -4.87
C THR A 265 -1.76 22.82 -3.37
N GLN A 266 -2.24 21.79 -2.67
CA GLN A 266 -2.21 21.67 -1.22
C GLN A 266 -1.83 20.26 -0.77
N ASN A 267 -1.06 20.18 0.32
CA ASN A 267 -0.74 18.92 0.99
C ASN A 267 -2.02 18.34 1.65
N ALA A 268 -1.97 17.08 2.06
CA ALA A 268 -3.04 16.52 2.88
C ALA A 268 -3.03 17.20 4.26
N VAL A 269 -4.21 17.36 4.86
CA VAL A 269 -4.35 17.89 6.22
C VAL A 269 -4.75 16.75 7.14
N CYS A 270 -3.95 16.51 8.18
CA CYS A 270 -4.17 15.44 9.14
C CYS A 270 -5.51 15.66 9.87
N GLU A 271 -6.32 14.61 9.95
CA GLU A 271 -7.66 14.70 10.56
C GLU A 271 -7.61 14.97 12.06
N PHE A 272 -6.52 14.57 12.72
CA PHE A 272 -6.36 14.68 14.18
C PHE A 272 -5.70 16.00 14.59
N CYS A 273 -4.44 16.22 14.19
CA CYS A 273 -3.66 17.38 14.63
C CYS A 273 -3.83 18.63 13.75
N LYS A 274 -4.52 18.52 12.61
CA LYS A 274 -4.73 19.61 11.62
C LYS A 274 -3.46 20.15 10.96
N ALA A 275 -2.32 19.49 11.15
CA ALA A 275 -1.09 19.81 10.42
C ALA A 275 -1.17 19.36 8.95
N GLU A 276 -0.53 20.13 8.07
CA GLU A 276 -0.30 19.73 6.68
C GLU A 276 0.82 18.69 6.61
N TYR A 277 0.65 17.65 5.79
CA TYR A 277 1.60 16.55 5.67
C TYR A 277 1.58 15.90 4.28
N GLY A 278 2.65 15.14 3.99
CA GLY A 278 2.85 14.49 2.70
C GLY A 278 3.20 15.46 1.58
N GLU A 279 3.26 14.94 0.36
CA GLU A 279 3.55 15.72 -0.84
C GLU A 279 2.27 16.03 -1.62
N LYS A 280 2.30 17.15 -2.38
CA LYS A 280 1.23 17.51 -3.31
C LYS A 280 1.13 16.45 -4.40
N LEU A 281 -0.09 16.14 -4.83
CA LEU A 281 -0.29 15.22 -5.95
C LEU A 281 0.22 15.83 -7.26
N PRO A 282 0.70 15.01 -8.22
CA PRO A 282 1.00 15.50 -9.55
C PRO A 282 -0.25 16.09 -10.22
N HIS A 283 -0.04 16.96 -11.20
CA HIS A 283 -1.14 17.50 -11.99
C HIS A 283 -1.76 16.38 -12.85
N ASP A 284 -3.10 16.26 -12.81
CA ASP A 284 -3.85 15.36 -13.68
C ASP A 284 -4.48 16.14 -14.85
N PHE A 285 -3.83 16.11 -16.02
CA PHE A 285 -4.23 16.88 -17.22
C PHE A 285 -5.32 16.18 -18.03
N THR A 286 -6.47 15.95 -17.41
CA THR A 286 -7.61 15.25 -18.03
C THR A 286 -8.73 16.18 -18.50
N ALA A 287 -8.77 17.44 -18.04
CA ALA A 287 -9.88 18.35 -18.33
C ALA A 287 -9.77 18.97 -19.74
N GLU A 288 -10.79 18.74 -20.56
CA GLU A 288 -10.93 19.24 -21.92
C GLU A 288 -11.81 20.50 -21.94
N THR A 289 -11.18 21.68 -21.78
CA THR A 289 -11.89 22.96 -21.71
C THR A 289 -11.59 23.82 -22.94
N VAL A 290 -12.62 24.29 -23.63
CA VAL A 290 -12.50 25.18 -24.80
C VAL A 290 -12.41 26.63 -24.32
N ASP A 291 -11.18 27.08 -24.02
CA ASP A 291 -10.87 28.44 -23.58
C ASP A 291 -9.64 28.97 -24.35
N ALA A 292 -9.60 30.28 -24.62
CA ALA A 292 -8.52 30.92 -25.35
C ALA A 292 -7.15 30.70 -24.70
N LYS A 293 -7.07 30.58 -23.36
CA LYS A 293 -5.81 30.33 -22.64
C LYS A 293 -5.22 28.93 -22.87
N TYR A 294 -6.01 27.99 -23.41
CA TYR A 294 -5.55 26.63 -23.72
C TYR A 294 -5.43 26.40 -25.24
N LEU A 295 -5.63 27.43 -26.06
CA LEU A 295 -5.60 27.30 -27.51
C LEU A 295 -4.17 27.06 -27.99
N LYS A 296 -3.92 25.87 -28.57
CA LYS A 296 -2.64 25.55 -29.23
C LYS A 296 -2.64 26.06 -30.67
N SER A 297 -3.72 25.81 -31.40
CA SER A 297 -3.91 26.30 -32.76
C SER A 297 -5.39 26.52 -33.07
N ALA A 298 -5.68 27.64 -33.73
CA ALA A 298 -7.03 27.92 -34.22
C ALA A 298 -7.41 26.96 -35.37
N ALA A 299 -8.71 26.74 -35.55
CA ALA A 299 -9.21 25.95 -36.69
C ALA A 299 -8.83 26.63 -38.01
N THR A 300 -8.44 25.82 -38.99
CA THR A 300 -8.15 26.26 -40.35
C THR A 300 -9.28 25.84 -41.29
N CYS A 301 -9.12 26.06 -42.60
CA CYS A 301 -10.11 25.62 -43.58
C CYS A 301 -10.13 24.09 -43.77
N THR A 302 -9.12 23.37 -43.28
CA THR A 302 -9.00 21.91 -43.41
C THR A 302 -8.84 21.18 -42.07
N GLU A 303 -8.33 21.86 -41.04
CA GLU A 303 -8.05 21.29 -39.72
C GLU A 303 -8.94 21.92 -38.63
N LYS A 304 -9.29 21.11 -37.62
CA LYS A 304 -10.00 21.56 -36.42
C LYS A 304 -9.07 22.35 -35.51
N ALA A 305 -9.64 23.13 -34.59
CA ALA A 305 -8.85 23.78 -33.55
C ALA A 305 -8.27 22.74 -32.57
N VAL A 306 -7.03 22.96 -32.14
CA VAL A 306 -6.33 22.12 -31.16
C VAL A 306 -6.18 22.90 -29.87
N TYR A 307 -6.54 22.27 -28.76
CA TYR A 307 -6.41 22.83 -27.42
C TYR A 307 -5.53 21.92 -26.55
N TYR A 308 -4.75 22.50 -25.66
CA TYR A 308 -4.08 21.77 -24.59
C TYR A 308 -5.10 21.31 -23.54
N LYS A 309 -4.87 20.13 -22.95
CA LYS A 309 -5.62 19.71 -21.78
C LYS A 309 -5.19 20.52 -20.57
N SER A 310 -6.06 20.57 -19.56
CA SER A 310 -5.82 21.32 -18.33
C SER A 310 -5.94 20.42 -17.11
N CYS A 311 -5.27 20.80 -16.03
CA CYS A 311 -5.35 20.07 -14.77
C CYS A 311 -6.78 20.18 -14.23
N ALA A 312 -7.43 19.04 -13.99
CA ALA A 312 -8.82 19.00 -13.53
C ALA A 312 -9.05 19.69 -12.17
N VAL A 313 -7.98 19.87 -11.38
CA VAL A 313 -8.05 20.44 -10.03
C VAL A 313 -7.73 21.95 -10.02
N CYS A 314 -6.66 22.39 -10.68
CA CYS A 314 -6.20 23.79 -10.61
C CYS A 314 -6.30 24.57 -11.92
N GLY A 315 -6.63 23.91 -13.04
CA GLY A 315 -6.73 24.54 -14.35
C GLY A 315 -5.39 24.93 -14.98
N LEU A 316 -4.26 24.44 -14.47
CA LEU A 316 -2.95 24.62 -15.13
C LEU A 316 -2.98 23.96 -16.52
N SER A 317 -2.46 24.62 -17.56
CA SER A 317 -2.32 24.06 -18.90
C SER A 317 -1.26 22.95 -18.91
N SER A 318 -1.44 21.91 -19.73
CA SER A 318 -0.42 20.90 -19.98
C SER A 318 0.70 21.37 -20.90
N GLU A 319 0.57 22.54 -21.52
CA GLU A 319 1.56 23.12 -22.44
C GLU A 319 2.96 23.21 -21.82
N GLY A 320 3.96 22.62 -22.48
CA GLY A 320 5.35 22.64 -22.02
C GLY A 320 5.63 21.79 -20.77
N THR A 321 4.67 20.97 -20.33
CA THR A 321 4.86 20.02 -19.23
C THR A 321 5.32 18.65 -19.77
N ALA A 322 5.87 17.80 -18.89
CA ALA A 322 6.25 16.44 -19.28
C ALA A 322 5.06 15.59 -19.76
N ASP A 323 3.86 15.92 -19.27
CA ASP A 323 2.59 15.24 -19.58
C ASP A 323 1.73 16.08 -20.55
N GLU A 324 2.36 16.81 -21.49
CA GLU A 324 1.65 17.61 -22.48
C GLU A 324 0.66 16.74 -23.27
N ALA A 325 -0.61 17.14 -23.24
CA ALA A 325 -1.69 16.47 -23.96
C ALA A 325 -2.59 17.49 -24.66
N THR A 326 -3.15 17.10 -25.80
CA THR A 326 -4.06 17.96 -26.57
C THR A 326 -5.37 17.24 -26.91
N PHE A 327 -6.38 18.01 -27.31
CA PHE A 327 -7.64 17.51 -27.85
C PHE A 327 -8.14 18.42 -28.97
N PHE A 328 -8.94 17.86 -29.88
CA PHE A 328 -9.58 18.61 -30.97
C PHE A 328 -10.96 19.10 -30.54
N SER A 329 -11.31 20.33 -30.93
CA SER A 329 -12.65 20.86 -30.68
C SER A 329 -13.19 21.63 -31.89
N GLY A 330 -14.50 21.51 -32.13
CA GLY A 330 -15.19 22.12 -33.28
C GLY A 330 -14.95 21.40 -34.61
N ASN A 331 -15.31 22.08 -35.70
CA ASN A 331 -15.09 21.65 -37.08
C ASN A 331 -14.06 22.54 -37.77
N ALA A 332 -13.49 22.07 -38.88
CA ALA A 332 -12.75 22.93 -39.79
C ALA A 332 -13.68 24.04 -40.32
N LEU A 333 -13.11 25.19 -40.66
CA LEU A 333 -13.88 26.38 -41.08
C LEU A 333 -14.38 26.32 -42.52
N ASP A 334 -14.05 25.24 -43.24
CA ASP A 334 -14.19 25.07 -44.67
C ASP A 334 -13.54 26.20 -45.49
N HIS A 335 -13.42 25.98 -46.79
CA HIS A 335 -12.87 27.00 -47.68
C HIS A 335 -13.88 28.14 -47.87
N ASN A 336 -13.46 29.36 -47.52
CA ASN A 336 -14.18 30.58 -47.90
C ASN A 336 -13.63 31.06 -49.25
N TRP A 337 -14.12 30.47 -50.33
CA TRP A 337 -13.59 30.75 -51.66
C TRP A 337 -13.83 32.19 -52.12
N GLY A 338 -12.80 32.77 -52.74
CA GLY A 338 -12.87 34.03 -53.47
C GLY A 338 -13.71 33.96 -54.74
N ALA A 339 -13.84 35.10 -55.41
CA ALA A 339 -14.39 35.13 -56.76
C ALA A 339 -13.47 34.37 -57.72
N TRP A 340 -14.06 33.72 -58.73
CA TRP A 340 -13.31 33.11 -59.81
C TRP A 340 -12.57 34.18 -60.61
N THR A 341 -11.31 33.92 -60.94
CA THR A 341 -10.49 34.77 -61.80
C THR A 341 -10.08 33.96 -63.04
N GLN A 342 -10.19 34.56 -64.22
CA GLN A 342 -9.78 33.92 -65.47
C GLN A 342 -8.25 33.80 -65.52
N ASN A 343 -7.75 32.61 -65.85
CA ASN A 343 -6.32 32.37 -66.04
C ASN A 343 -5.89 32.81 -67.44
N SER A 344 -4.58 32.98 -67.65
CA SER A 344 -4.00 33.43 -68.92
C SER A 344 -4.18 32.47 -70.10
N ASP A 345 -4.59 31.23 -69.85
CA ASP A 345 -4.86 30.24 -70.89
C ASP A 345 -6.26 30.40 -71.51
N GLU A 346 -7.07 31.31 -70.96
CA GLU A 346 -8.46 31.63 -71.36
C GLU A 346 -9.43 30.43 -71.27
N LYS A 347 -8.97 29.29 -70.74
CA LYS A 347 -9.70 28.01 -70.68
C LYS A 347 -9.96 27.54 -69.26
N THR A 348 -9.28 28.12 -68.28
CA THR A 348 -9.43 27.75 -66.88
C THR A 348 -9.67 28.97 -65.98
N HIS A 349 -10.30 28.73 -64.85
CA HIS A 349 -10.55 29.70 -63.78
C HIS A 349 -9.88 29.21 -62.51
N THR A 350 -9.29 30.13 -61.76
CA THR A 350 -8.80 29.85 -60.42
C THR A 350 -9.55 30.70 -59.41
N ARG A 351 -9.96 30.08 -58.30
CA ARG A 351 -10.38 30.80 -57.09
C ARG A 351 -9.45 30.44 -55.95
N ILE A 352 -9.23 31.42 -55.07
CA ILE A 352 -8.29 31.30 -53.94
C ILE A 352 -9.11 31.42 -52.64
N CYS A 353 -8.80 30.60 -51.65
CA CYS A 353 -9.48 30.69 -50.36
C CYS A 353 -9.08 31.99 -49.65
N LYS A 354 -10.06 32.77 -49.18
CA LYS A 354 -9.82 34.02 -48.44
C LYS A 354 -9.18 33.81 -47.07
N ARG A 355 -9.28 32.60 -46.51
CA ARG A 355 -8.68 32.24 -45.22
C ARG A 355 -7.23 31.75 -45.37
N ASP A 356 -6.89 31.20 -46.54
CA ASP A 356 -5.55 30.67 -46.82
C ASP A 356 -5.26 30.77 -48.32
N THR A 357 -4.31 31.62 -48.69
CA THR A 357 -3.98 31.89 -50.09
C THR A 357 -3.24 30.76 -50.78
N SER A 358 -2.72 29.78 -50.04
CA SER A 358 -2.08 28.59 -50.61
C SER A 358 -3.10 27.58 -51.15
N HIS A 359 -4.33 27.63 -50.65
CA HIS A 359 -5.42 26.80 -51.14
C HIS A 359 -6.04 27.44 -52.38
N THR A 360 -5.86 26.78 -53.51
CA THR A 360 -6.41 27.17 -54.81
C THR A 360 -7.26 26.06 -55.38
N GLU A 361 -8.29 26.43 -56.12
CA GLU A 361 -9.13 25.51 -56.88
C GLU A 361 -9.19 26.01 -58.30
N THR A 362 -8.92 25.11 -59.25
CA THR A 362 -8.88 25.43 -60.68
C THR A 362 -9.87 24.55 -61.42
N GLU A 363 -10.76 25.19 -62.16
CA GLU A 363 -11.80 24.53 -62.94
C GLU A 363 -11.75 25.02 -64.40
N ASN A 364 -12.18 24.18 -65.33
CA ASN A 364 -12.25 24.55 -66.74
C ASN A 364 -13.43 25.51 -66.99
N CYS A 365 -13.40 26.25 -68.10
CA CYS A 365 -14.57 26.96 -68.60
C CYS A 365 -15.72 25.97 -68.84
N ILE A 366 -16.89 26.25 -68.25
CA ILE A 366 -18.12 25.47 -68.42
C ILE A 366 -19.12 26.31 -69.23
N ASP A 367 -19.76 25.67 -70.21
CA ASP A 367 -20.88 26.22 -71.00
C ASP A 367 -22.05 25.23 -70.94
N ALA A 368 -22.67 25.15 -69.76
CA ALA A 368 -23.79 24.26 -69.52
C ALA A 368 -25.06 24.76 -70.22
N ASN A 369 -25.19 26.09 -70.40
CA ASN A 369 -26.34 26.70 -71.05
C ASN A 369 -26.25 26.69 -72.59
N LYS A 370 -25.09 26.34 -73.15
CA LYS A 370 -24.75 26.26 -74.58
C LYS A 370 -24.92 27.57 -75.33
N ASP A 371 -24.57 28.71 -74.72
CA ASP A 371 -24.65 30.03 -75.34
C ASP A 371 -23.31 30.53 -75.91
N HIS A 372 -22.30 29.65 -75.93
CA HIS A 372 -20.91 29.91 -76.32
C HIS A 372 -20.12 30.79 -75.37
N LYS A 373 -20.64 31.08 -74.17
CA LYS A 373 -19.93 31.83 -73.13
C LYS A 373 -19.71 30.94 -71.93
N CYS A 374 -18.62 31.21 -71.22
CA CYS A 374 -18.39 30.53 -69.98
C CYS A 374 -19.37 31.01 -68.91
N ASP A 375 -20.16 30.10 -68.34
CA ASP A 375 -21.09 30.36 -67.25
C ASP A 375 -20.42 30.93 -65.98
N ILE A 376 -19.09 30.86 -65.89
CA ILE A 376 -18.29 31.31 -64.74
C ILE A 376 -17.79 32.75 -64.93
N CYS A 377 -17.42 33.17 -66.15
CA CYS A 377 -16.70 34.42 -66.39
C CYS A 377 -17.17 35.22 -67.63
N ASP A 378 -18.19 34.75 -68.34
CA ASP A 378 -18.73 35.31 -69.57
C ASP A 378 -17.76 35.36 -70.78
N TYR A 379 -16.56 34.78 -70.68
CA TYR A 379 -15.63 34.69 -71.80
C TYR A 379 -16.22 33.85 -72.94
N ILE A 380 -16.04 34.32 -74.17
CA ILE A 380 -16.57 33.66 -75.38
C ILE A 380 -15.71 32.42 -75.67
N ILE A 381 -16.23 31.23 -75.35
CA ILE A 381 -15.55 29.94 -75.51
C ILE A 381 -15.38 29.57 -76.98
N SER A 382 -16.36 29.93 -77.81
CA SER A 382 -16.34 29.67 -79.26
C SER A 382 -17.25 30.63 -80.02
N GLU A 383 -17.05 30.75 -81.32
CA GLU A 383 -17.98 31.48 -82.19
C GLU A 383 -19.05 30.53 -82.75
N CYS A 384 -20.21 31.08 -83.15
CA CYS A 384 -21.26 30.26 -83.77
C CYS A 384 -20.82 29.80 -85.17
N ALA A 385 -20.79 28.48 -85.39
CA ALA A 385 -20.55 27.84 -86.69
C ALA A 385 -21.79 27.06 -87.17
N ASP A 386 -21.99 27.01 -88.49
CA ASP A 386 -23.02 26.26 -89.22
C ASP A 386 -22.31 25.35 -90.23
N ASP A 387 -21.60 24.35 -89.72
CA ASP A 387 -20.83 23.41 -90.52
C ASP A 387 -21.75 22.47 -91.30
N ASN A 388 -22.93 22.16 -90.74
CA ASN A 388 -23.93 21.29 -91.37
C ASN A 388 -24.80 22.00 -92.44
N LYS A 389 -24.70 23.34 -92.53
CA LYS A 389 -25.40 24.23 -93.48
C LYS A 389 -26.92 24.19 -93.35
N ASP A 390 -27.47 24.01 -92.17
CA ASP A 390 -28.93 24.03 -91.91
C ASP A 390 -29.46 25.41 -91.49
N HIS A 391 -28.61 26.43 -91.58
CA HIS A 391 -28.85 27.81 -91.17
C HIS A 391 -29.01 28.01 -89.65
N LYS A 392 -28.58 27.03 -88.84
CA LYS A 392 -28.51 27.12 -87.38
C LYS A 392 -27.09 26.85 -86.91
N CYS A 393 -26.73 27.42 -85.77
CA CYS A 393 -25.47 27.08 -85.15
C CYS A 393 -25.50 25.63 -84.65
N ASP A 394 -24.49 24.84 -85.00
CA ASP A 394 -24.39 23.42 -84.62
C ASP A 394 -24.28 23.19 -83.11
N TYR A 395 -23.77 24.19 -82.36
CA TYR A 395 -23.55 24.07 -80.92
C TYR A 395 -24.72 24.64 -80.10
N CYS A 396 -25.14 25.89 -80.38
CA CYS A 396 -26.22 26.56 -79.62
C CYS A 396 -27.61 26.50 -80.29
N GLY A 397 -27.72 26.06 -81.54
CA GLY A 397 -28.99 25.97 -82.27
C GLY A 397 -29.59 27.30 -82.72
N LYS A 398 -28.93 28.44 -82.47
CA LYS A 398 -29.39 29.77 -82.88
C LYS A 398 -29.45 29.88 -84.40
N LYS A 399 -30.57 30.38 -84.95
CA LYS A 399 -30.71 30.67 -86.40
C LYS A 399 -29.69 31.74 -86.82
N LEU A 400 -28.82 31.42 -87.77
CA LEU A 400 -27.75 32.30 -88.24
C LEU A 400 -28.12 33.08 -89.50
N THR A 401 -28.83 32.46 -90.45
CA THR A 401 -29.21 33.09 -91.73
C THR A 401 -30.58 32.63 -92.23
N GLU A 402 -31.14 33.27 -93.27
CA GLU A 402 -32.39 32.86 -93.94
C GLU A 402 -32.11 32.17 -95.29
N HIS A 403 -33.06 31.35 -95.76
CA HIS A 403 -32.96 30.68 -97.06
C HIS A 403 -33.07 31.68 -98.23
N THR A 404 -32.09 31.63 -99.14
CA THR A 404 -32.04 32.44 -100.36
C THR A 404 -31.74 31.56 -101.60
N GLY A 405 -32.17 32.01 -102.79
CA GLY A 405 -31.94 31.33 -104.07
C GLY A 405 -33.07 30.39 -104.56
N GLY A 406 -33.05 30.04 -105.87
CA GLY A 406 -34.04 29.16 -106.51
C GLY A 406 -35.35 29.84 -106.98
N LYS A 407 -36.01 29.24 -108.00
CA LYS A 407 -37.30 29.72 -108.55
C LYS A 407 -38.37 28.62 -108.41
N ALA A 408 -39.50 28.94 -107.80
CA ALA A 408 -40.62 27.99 -107.66
C ALA A 408 -41.35 27.76 -109.00
N THR A 409 -41.92 26.57 -109.17
CA THR A 409 -42.76 26.18 -110.31
C THR A 409 -44.17 25.82 -109.83
N CYS A 410 -45.07 25.46 -110.76
CA CYS A 410 -46.43 25.02 -110.38
C CYS A 410 -46.47 23.66 -109.68
N LYS A 411 -45.31 23.00 -109.49
CA LYS A 411 -45.17 21.68 -108.84
C LYS A 411 -44.12 21.67 -107.72
N ASP A 412 -43.01 22.37 -107.92
CA ASP A 412 -41.85 22.31 -107.02
C ASP A 412 -41.58 23.69 -106.38
N LYS A 413 -41.25 23.71 -105.09
CA LYS A 413 -40.92 24.94 -104.35
C LYS A 413 -39.54 25.46 -104.75
N ALA A 414 -39.23 26.72 -104.39
CA ALA A 414 -37.88 27.24 -104.56
C ALA A 414 -36.90 26.40 -103.72
N LYS A 415 -35.76 26.04 -104.29
CA LYS A 415 -34.71 25.27 -103.60
C LYS A 415 -33.61 26.21 -103.18
N CYS A 416 -33.31 26.25 -101.88
CA CYS A 416 -32.27 27.14 -101.33
C CYS A 416 -30.90 26.74 -101.90
N GLU A 417 -30.14 27.73 -102.37
CA GLU A 417 -28.82 27.49 -102.98
C GLU A 417 -27.75 27.08 -101.96
N VAL A 418 -27.96 27.41 -100.68
CA VAL A 418 -27.00 27.12 -99.59
C VAL A 418 -27.18 25.70 -99.03
N CYS A 419 -28.41 25.33 -98.65
CA CYS A 419 -28.69 24.06 -97.98
C CYS A 419 -29.40 23.02 -98.87
N GLY A 420 -29.91 23.43 -100.04
CA GLY A 420 -30.68 22.55 -100.92
C GLY A 420 -32.08 22.19 -100.42
N ALA A 421 -32.56 22.76 -99.32
CA ALA A 421 -33.93 22.53 -98.84
C ALA A 421 -34.96 23.27 -99.70
N GLU A 422 -36.13 22.66 -99.87
CA GLU A 422 -37.28 23.28 -100.52
C GLU A 422 -37.97 24.27 -99.57
N TYR A 423 -38.18 25.50 -100.02
CA TYR A 423 -38.73 26.58 -99.21
C TYR A 423 -39.61 27.53 -100.05
N GLY A 424 -40.46 28.30 -99.38
CA GLY A 424 -41.45 29.16 -100.03
C GLY A 424 -42.70 28.42 -100.52
N GLU A 425 -43.56 29.14 -101.26
CA GLU A 425 -44.79 28.63 -101.86
C GLU A 425 -44.59 28.26 -103.35
N LEU A 426 -45.48 27.42 -103.88
CA LEU A 426 -45.48 27.04 -105.30
C LEU A 426 -45.95 28.20 -106.18
N ASP A 427 -45.36 28.33 -107.37
CA ASP A 427 -45.78 29.33 -108.36
C ASP A 427 -46.81 28.74 -109.33
N ALA A 428 -48.09 28.92 -109.02
CA ALA A 428 -49.21 28.37 -109.77
C ALA A 428 -49.30 28.83 -111.25
N LYS A 429 -48.54 29.85 -111.67
CA LYS A 429 -48.58 30.41 -113.03
C LYS A 429 -47.42 29.93 -113.91
N ASN A 430 -46.47 29.20 -113.35
CA ASN A 430 -45.27 28.80 -114.05
C ASN A 430 -45.44 27.39 -114.65
N HIS A 431 -46.08 27.31 -115.82
CA HIS A 431 -46.32 26.09 -116.61
C HIS A 431 -45.31 25.98 -117.75
N THR A 432 -44.16 25.35 -117.52
CA THR A 432 -43.08 25.30 -118.52
C THR A 432 -43.30 24.29 -119.66
N ASP A 433 -44.18 23.30 -119.48
CA ASP A 433 -44.35 22.17 -120.42
C ASP A 433 -45.84 21.86 -120.73
N LEU A 434 -46.53 22.77 -121.42
CA LEU A 434 -47.88 22.54 -121.95
C LEU A 434 -47.86 21.83 -123.31
N LYS A 435 -48.57 20.71 -123.44
CA LYS A 435 -48.69 19.95 -124.71
C LYS A 435 -49.84 20.47 -125.56
N HIS A 436 -49.57 20.81 -126.82
CA HIS A 436 -50.56 21.34 -127.77
C HIS A 436 -51.28 20.24 -128.55
N PHE A 437 -52.59 20.41 -128.75
CA PHE A 437 -53.46 19.54 -129.52
C PHE A 437 -54.27 20.37 -130.54
N PRO A 438 -54.06 20.20 -131.86
CA PRO A 438 -54.75 20.99 -132.88
C PRO A 438 -56.22 20.57 -133.08
N ALA A 439 -57.03 21.48 -133.63
CA ALA A 439 -58.45 21.23 -133.91
C ALA A 439 -58.66 20.24 -135.07
N THR A 440 -59.63 19.33 -134.94
CA THR A 440 -60.04 18.37 -135.98
C THR A 440 -61.52 18.52 -136.28
N ALA A 441 -61.92 18.70 -137.53
CA ALA A 441 -63.32 18.95 -137.89
C ALA A 441 -64.20 17.68 -137.80
N ALA A 442 -65.43 17.83 -137.30
CA ALA A 442 -66.39 16.74 -137.20
C ALA A 442 -66.97 16.36 -138.58
N THR A 443 -67.12 15.07 -138.84
CA THR A 443 -67.73 14.55 -140.08
C THR A 443 -69.10 13.93 -139.78
N LYS A 444 -69.83 13.50 -140.81
CA LYS A 444 -71.09 12.75 -140.63
C LYS A 444 -70.89 11.45 -139.83
N THR A 445 -69.66 10.91 -139.75
CA THR A 445 -69.36 9.61 -139.10
C THR A 445 -68.42 9.70 -137.89
N THR A 446 -67.66 10.78 -137.67
CA THR A 446 -66.72 10.97 -136.53
C THR A 446 -66.85 12.33 -135.86
N GLU A 447 -66.73 12.38 -134.52
CA GLU A 447 -66.65 13.63 -133.76
C GLU A 447 -65.31 14.33 -134.01
N GLY A 448 -65.33 15.66 -133.96
CA GLY A 448 -64.14 16.51 -134.04
C GLY A 448 -63.71 17.01 -132.66
N ASN A 449 -62.67 17.85 -132.63
CA ASN A 449 -62.23 18.57 -131.43
C ASN A 449 -61.82 20.00 -131.77
N ILE A 450 -61.94 20.93 -130.82
CA ILE A 450 -61.31 22.25 -130.90
C ILE A 450 -59.82 22.15 -130.58
N GLU A 451 -59.07 23.21 -130.85
CA GLU A 451 -57.67 23.34 -130.47
C GLU A 451 -57.54 23.57 -128.95
N TYR A 452 -56.62 22.87 -128.29
CA TYR A 452 -56.38 23.02 -126.85
C TYR A 452 -54.94 22.63 -126.44
N TRP A 453 -54.53 23.04 -125.24
CA TRP A 453 -53.28 22.65 -124.58
C TRP A 453 -53.57 21.84 -123.33
N TYR A 454 -52.72 20.88 -123.00
CA TYR A 454 -52.84 20.04 -121.82
C TYR A 454 -51.54 20.07 -121.02
N CYS A 455 -51.64 20.40 -119.73
CA CYS A 455 -50.48 20.36 -118.83
C CYS A 455 -50.47 18.99 -118.11
N GLU A 456 -49.43 18.20 -118.35
CA GLU A 456 -49.24 16.93 -117.63
C GLU A 456 -48.97 17.13 -116.13
N GLY A 457 -48.34 18.25 -115.76
CA GLY A 457 -47.97 18.55 -114.38
C GLY A 457 -49.17 18.75 -113.45
N CYS A 458 -50.17 19.51 -113.88
CA CYS A 458 -51.39 19.77 -113.10
C CYS A 458 -52.64 19.01 -113.60
N GLY A 459 -52.55 18.29 -114.73
CA GLY A 459 -53.63 17.48 -115.29
C GLY A 459 -54.77 18.28 -115.92
N LYS A 460 -54.55 19.56 -116.21
CA LYS A 460 -55.58 20.51 -116.67
C LYS A 460 -55.47 20.79 -118.16
N TYR A 461 -56.61 21.16 -118.76
CA TYR A 461 -56.73 21.53 -120.17
C TYR A 461 -56.88 23.05 -120.25
N TYR A 462 -56.31 23.66 -121.29
CA TYR A 462 -56.26 25.09 -121.48
C TYR A 462 -56.58 25.44 -122.92
N SER A 463 -57.21 26.59 -123.13
CA SER A 463 -57.55 27.11 -124.46
C SER A 463 -56.44 27.97 -125.07
N ASP A 464 -55.38 28.23 -124.30
CA ASP A 464 -54.25 29.06 -124.69
C ASP A 464 -52.90 28.37 -124.38
N LYS A 465 -51.89 28.73 -125.18
CA LYS A 465 -50.52 28.22 -125.03
C LYS A 465 -49.84 28.59 -123.71
N ASP A 466 -50.30 29.65 -123.03
CA ASP A 466 -49.68 30.15 -121.80
C ASP A 466 -50.29 29.50 -120.54
N GLY A 467 -51.26 28.59 -120.70
CA GLY A 467 -51.87 27.83 -119.59
C GLY A 467 -52.66 28.71 -118.63
N THR A 468 -53.19 29.84 -119.09
CA THR A 468 -53.87 30.81 -118.23
C THR A 468 -55.39 30.66 -118.23
N LYS A 469 -55.97 30.08 -119.30
CA LYS A 469 -57.42 29.89 -119.48
C LYS A 469 -57.78 28.41 -119.48
N GLU A 470 -57.98 27.89 -118.27
CA GLU A 470 -58.39 26.50 -118.05
C GLU A 470 -59.78 26.22 -118.67
N ILE A 471 -59.89 25.11 -119.39
CA ILE A 471 -61.11 24.58 -120.00
C ILE A 471 -61.34 23.15 -119.52
N LYS A 472 -62.56 22.61 -119.66
CA LYS A 472 -62.84 21.22 -119.33
C LYS A 472 -62.56 20.33 -120.54
N LYS A 473 -62.14 19.11 -120.29
CA LYS A 473 -61.93 18.09 -121.35
C LYS A 473 -63.17 17.88 -122.23
N ALA A 474 -64.37 18.00 -121.68
CA ALA A 474 -65.60 17.85 -122.45
C ALA A 474 -65.81 18.98 -123.47
N ASP A 475 -65.33 20.18 -123.16
CA ASP A 475 -65.44 21.35 -124.04
C ASP A 475 -64.51 21.25 -125.25
N THR A 476 -63.59 20.28 -125.24
CA THR A 476 -62.68 20.09 -126.36
C THR A 476 -63.31 19.34 -127.54
N VAL A 477 -64.49 18.73 -127.40
CA VAL A 477 -65.10 17.80 -128.40
C VAL A 477 -66.27 18.45 -129.17
N THR A 478 -66.38 18.17 -130.48
CA THR A 478 -67.37 18.75 -131.42
C THR A 478 -68.23 17.65 -132.10
N ALA A 479 -69.55 17.78 -132.08
CA ALA A 479 -70.51 16.76 -132.54
C ALA A 479 -70.73 16.68 -134.09
N LYS A 480 -71.32 15.58 -134.60
CA LYS A 480 -71.52 15.23 -136.02
C LYS A 480 -72.69 15.99 -136.73
N LEU A 481 -72.66 16.16 -138.07
CA LEU A 481 -73.61 16.99 -138.89
C LEU A 481 -74.82 16.20 -139.52
N LYS A 482 -76.01 16.84 -139.72
CA LYS A 482 -77.31 16.27 -140.22
C LYS A 482 -77.67 16.65 -141.70
N ASP A 483 -78.57 15.90 -142.38
CA ASP A 483 -78.93 15.97 -143.83
C ASP A 483 -80.45 16.20 -144.07
N ASP A 484 -80.85 17.04 -145.05
CA ASP A 484 -82.06 16.92 -145.91
C ASP A 484 -82.39 18.20 -146.73
N SER A 485 -82.76 17.99 -148.00
CA SER A 485 -83.02 19.01 -149.05
C SER A 485 -84.46 18.91 -149.62
N LYS A 486 -85.14 20.04 -149.93
CA LYS A 486 -85.99 20.25 -151.15
C LYS A 486 -86.58 21.68 -151.27
N SER A 487 -86.66 22.14 -152.53
CA SER A 487 -86.95 23.49 -153.09
C SER A 487 -88.38 23.56 -153.74
N PRO A 488 -88.84 24.61 -154.47
CA PRO A 488 -89.50 25.87 -154.05
C PRO A 488 -90.91 26.10 -154.69
N GLN A 489 -91.75 27.05 -154.22
CA GLN A 489 -92.80 27.67 -155.07
C GLN A 489 -93.29 29.06 -154.59
N THR A 490 -93.44 29.97 -155.55
CA THR A 490 -93.97 31.33 -155.50
C THR A 490 -95.51 31.37 -155.39
N GLY A 491 -96.05 32.12 -154.44
CA GLY A 491 -97.49 32.44 -154.34
C GLY A 491 -97.91 32.83 -152.91
N ASP A 492 -98.25 34.10 -152.72
CA ASP A 492 -98.60 34.70 -151.43
C ASP A 492 -99.96 34.18 -150.91
N THR A 493 -100.02 33.69 -149.66
CA THR A 493 -101.21 33.05 -149.05
C THR A 493 -101.46 33.55 -147.63
N SER A 494 -101.57 34.86 -147.47
CA SER A 494 -102.08 35.48 -146.24
C SER A 494 -103.45 34.88 -145.84
N ASN A 495 -103.45 34.16 -144.72
CA ASN A 495 -104.62 33.73 -143.93
C ASN A 495 -105.44 32.47 -144.35
N LEU A 496 -104.81 31.34 -144.71
CA LEU A 496 -105.54 30.08 -144.96
C LEU A 496 -106.31 29.53 -143.73
N ALA A 497 -105.85 29.80 -142.49
CA ALA A 497 -106.58 29.41 -141.28
C ALA A 497 -107.83 30.29 -141.04
N LEU A 498 -107.79 31.57 -141.47
CA LEU A 498 -108.97 32.44 -141.49
C LEU A 498 -109.98 31.94 -142.55
N TRP A 499 -109.50 31.46 -143.70
CA TRP A 499 -110.34 30.93 -144.78
C TRP A 499 -110.92 29.54 -144.48
N ILE A 500 -110.19 28.65 -143.80
CA ILE A 500 -110.72 27.32 -143.41
C ILE A 500 -111.64 27.43 -142.18
N ALA A 501 -111.38 28.34 -141.24
CA ALA A 501 -112.32 28.63 -140.16
C ALA A 501 -113.63 29.26 -140.67
N LEU A 502 -113.58 30.10 -141.71
CA LEU A 502 -114.77 30.63 -142.39
C LEU A 502 -115.56 29.56 -143.18
N LEU A 503 -114.93 28.43 -143.54
CA LEU A 503 -115.54 27.36 -144.32
C LEU A 503 -116.16 26.22 -143.48
N PHE A 504 -115.80 26.06 -142.21
CA PHE A 504 -116.43 25.07 -141.32
C PHE A 504 -117.57 25.62 -140.45
N VAL A 505 -117.72 26.95 -140.32
CA VAL A 505 -118.87 27.55 -139.62
C VAL A 505 -120.07 27.77 -140.55
N SER A 506 -119.92 27.55 -141.87
CA SER A 506 -121.02 27.52 -142.84
C SER A 506 -121.58 26.12 -143.12
N GLY A 507 -121.25 25.09 -142.32
CA GLY A 507 -121.64 23.71 -142.66
C GLY A 507 -121.87 22.72 -141.52
N GLY A 508 -122.27 23.18 -140.32
CA GLY A 508 -122.52 22.26 -139.19
C GLY A 508 -123.43 22.83 -138.09
N ALA A 509 -124.73 22.84 -138.39
CA ALA A 509 -125.90 23.01 -137.53
C ALA A 509 -125.74 23.07 -135.97
N ALA A 510 -126.47 24.03 -135.38
CA ALA A 510 -127.34 23.87 -134.20
C ALA A 510 -126.74 23.62 -132.78
N ILE A 511 -126.96 24.64 -131.90
CA ILE A 511 -127.25 24.63 -130.44
C ILE A 511 -126.06 24.32 -129.47
N GLY A 512 -125.73 25.04 -128.37
CA GLY A 512 -126.20 26.25 -127.68
C GLY A 512 -125.59 26.37 -126.24
N THR A 513 -125.23 27.60 -125.81
CA THR A 513 -125.15 28.17 -124.41
C THR A 513 -124.16 27.55 -123.37
N THR A 514 -123.47 28.23 -122.43
CA THR A 514 -123.40 29.62 -121.88
C THR A 514 -122.29 29.70 -120.81
N VAL A 515 -121.75 30.92 -120.56
CA VAL A 515 -121.36 31.49 -119.22
C VAL A 515 -120.09 30.91 -118.53
N VAL A 516 -119.18 31.64 -117.86
CA VAL A 516 -118.81 33.07 -117.68
C VAL A 516 -117.82 33.10 -116.50
N SER A 517 -116.78 33.96 -116.57
CA SER A 517 -116.18 34.73 -115.44
C SER A 517 -115.54 34.00 -114.23
N ARG A 518 -114.65 34.56 -113.38
CA ARG A 518 -114.01 35.87 -113.14
C ARG A 518 -112.85 35.56 -112.14
N LYS A 519 -111.60 36.04 -112.29
CA LYS A 519 -111.03 37.38 -111.96
C LYS A 519 -110.54 37.59 -110.49
N LYS A 520 -109.25 37.99 -110.39
CA LYS A 520 -108.60 39.07 -109.55
C LYS A 520 -107.77 38.73 -108.28
N LYS A 521 -106.48 39.11 -108.35
CA LYS A 521 -105.52 39.80 -107.42
C LYS A 521 -105.76 39.82 -105.88
N TYR A 522 -104.69 39.63 -105.07
CA TYR A 522 -103.97 40.65 -104.24
C TYR A 522 -102.97 40.07 -103.18
N ASN A 523 -101.92 40.87 -102.86
CA ASN A 523 -101.10 41.03 -101.61
C ASN A 523 -100.40 39.82 -100.95
N ARG A 524 -99.22 39.96 -100.31
CA ARG A 524 -98.83 40.92 -99.25
C ARG A 524 -97.32 41.08 -99.15
#